data_AF-F4MXV9-F1
#
_entry.id   AF-F4MXV9-F1
#
_cell.length_a   1.000
_cell.length_b   1.000
_cell.length_c   1.000
_cell.angle_alpha   90.00
_cell.angle_beta   90.00
_cell.angle_gamma   90.00
#
_symmetry.space_group_name_H-M   'P 1'
#
loop_
_entity.id
_entity.type
_entity.pdbx_description
1 polymer ?
#
loop_
_entity_poly.entity_id
_entity_poly.type
_entity_poly.pdbx_seq_one_letter_code
_entity_poly.pdbx_strand_id
1 'polypeptide(L)'
;MYARVDEDQPFPAVPKWAIKKWIGLPNESRPFILCEYAHAMGNSFGGFARYWQAFRQYPRLQGGFVWDWVDQSLTRNDENGQPYWAYGGDFGDSPNDRQFCMNGLVFPDRTPHPSLYEAQCAQQFFQFSLVSTSPLIINVTSEYLFRNSENEHLYWRIELAGKSVLEGSFPLDLLPESTQQFSLAERLPTISGPGDLWLNVEVRQVEETPWSPSNHRCAWFQWRLPRSLAVLSRGLSDSATSNNLKFHQDTQHITVTHQQQHWQFNRQTGLLEQWCVGGENRLLTPLRDQFVRAPLDNDIGISETTRIDPNAWVERWKKAGMYQLEQRCLSLHADTLSQAIQISAEYIYEFAQEQLLHTHWLYRFDQQGRMTIDVRVQVATSLPSLARVGMCCQLSDVYENVEWLGLGPHENYPDRQLSAQHSHWSQPLDQMHTPYIFPSENGLRCNTSMLSYGNWQLTGQFHFGISRYSTQQLMAASHKHLLRSEAGTWLNIDGFHMGVGGDDSWSPSVHADNLLTNEIYQYQVCWQYKDSI
;
A
#
# COMPACT_ATOMS: atom_id res chain seq x y z
N MET A 1 -20.87 -19.51 2.05
CA MET A 1 -19.81 -19.14 3.02
C MET A 1 -18.47 -19.12 2.29
N TYR A 2 -17.79 -17.97 2.25
CA TYR A 2 -16.50 -17.74 1.58
C TYR A 2 -16.41 -18.26 0.13
N ALA A 3 -17.49 -18.14 -0.64
CA ALA A 3 -17.45 -18.44 -2.06
C ALA A 3 -16.85 -17.22 -2.79
N ARG A 4 -15.83 -17.45 -3.62
CA ARG A 4 -15.12 -16.37 -4.32
C ARG A 4 -15.97 -15.77 -5.44
N VAL A 5 -15.59 -14.58 -5.89
CA VAL A 5 -16.35 -13.87 -6.94
C VAL A 5 -16.29 -14.61 -8.28
N ASP A 6 -15.09 -14.99 -8.68
CA ASP A 6 -14.78 -15.49 -10.03
C ASP A 6 -14.09 -16.89 -10.04
N GLU A 7 -13.80 -17.45 -8.87
CA GLU A 7 -13.02 -18.69 -8.74
C GLU A 7 -13.81 -19.79 -8.01
N ASP A 8 -13.82 -20.98 -8.60
CA ASP A 8 -14.41 -22.16 -7.97
C ASP A 8 -13.44 -22.75 -6.94
N GLN A 9 -13.96 -23.13 -5.78
CA GLN A 9 -13.24 -23.90 -4.77
C GLN A 9 -13.86 -25.32 -4.70
N PRO A 10 -13.33 -26.31 -5.44
CA PRO A 10 -13.89 -27.65 -5.51
C PRO A 10 -13.51 -28.48 -4.27
N PHE A 11 -14.03 -28.10 -3.11
CA PHE A 11 -13.88 -28.91 -1.90
C PHE A 11 -14.67 -30.23 -2.07
N PRO A 12 -14.06 -31.41 -1.78
CA PRO A 12 -14.70 -32.70 -2.04
C PRO A 12 -16.05 -32.90 -1.34
N ALA A 13 -16.23 -32.33 -0.14
CA ALA A 13 -17.46 -32.49 0.64
C ALA A 13 -18.54 -31.44 0.29
N VAL A 14 -18.13 -30.19 0.05
CA VAL A 14 -19.03 -29.07 -0.21
C VAL A 14 -18.38 -28.14 -1.24
N PRO A 15 -18.55 -28.37 -2.55
CA PRO A 15 -17.98 -27.51 -3.56
C PRO A 15 -18.56 -26.09 -3.42
N LYS A 16 -17.69 -25.09 -3.39
CA LYS A 16 -18.09 -23.69 -3.39
C LYS A 16 -17.84 -23.14 -4.78
N TRP A 17 -18.90 -22.96 -5.55
CA TRP A 17 -18.80 -22.35 -6.87
C TRP A 17 -18.54 -20.85 -6.74
N ALA A 18 -17.88 -20.26 -7.74
CA ALA A 18 -17.83 -18.82 -7.88
C ALA A 18 -19.25 -18.25 -7.84
N ILE A 19 -19.49 -17.15 -7.11
CA ILE A 19 -20.87 -16.66 -6.87
C ILE A 19 -21.61 -16.35 -8.18
N LYS A 20 -20.89 -15.83 -9.20
CA LYS A 20 -21.43 -15.55 -10.54
C LYS A 20 -21.85 -16.83 -11.27
N LYS A 21 -21.08 -17.91 -11.13
CA LYS A 21 -21.41 -19.23 -11.68
C LYS A 21 -22.57 -19.85 -10.92
N TRP A 22 -22.58 -19.73 -9.59
CA TRP A 22 -23.55 -20.38 -8.72
C TRP A 22 -24.99 -19.97 -9.07
N ILE A 23 -25.23 -18.68 -9.25
CA ILE A 23 -26.56 -18.17 -9.66
C ILE A 23 -26.97 -18.60 -11.07
N GLY A 24 -26.02 -19.04 -11.90
CA GLY A 24 -26.25 -19.52 -13.27
C GLY A 24 -26.43 -21.03 -13.40
N LEU A 25 -26.38 -21.79 -12.29
CA LEU A 25 -26.51 -23.25 -12.34
C LEU A 25 -27.92 -23.70 -12.80
N PRO A 26 -28.03 -24.86 -13.48
CA PRO A 26 -29.33 -25.39 -13.88
C PRO A 26 -30.27 -25.55 -12.69
N ASN A 27 -31.51 -25.09 -12.85
CA ASN A 27 -32.57 -25.11 -11.83
C ASN A 27 -32.29 -24.29 -10.56
N GLU A 28 -31.28 -23.40 -10.57
CA GLU A 28 -31.00 -22.50 -9.46
C GLU A 28 -31.67 -21.13 -9.69
N SER A 29 -32.74 -20.85 -8.94
CA SER A 29 -33.53 -19.60 -9.03
C SER A 29 -33.52 -18.76 -7.75
N ARG A 30 -32.87 -19.21 -6.67
CA ARG A 30 -32.90 -18.54 -5.37
C ARG A 30 -32.07 -17.26 -5.36
N PRO A 31 -32.37 -16.28 -4.49
CA PRO A 31 -31.39 -15.26 -4.16
C PRO A 31 -30.16 -15.87 -3.51
N PHE A 32 -29.03 -15.19 -3.63
CA PHE A 32 -27.75 -15.61 -3.09
C PHE A 32 -27.22 -14.52 -2.17
N ILE A 33 -27.09 -14.86 -0.89
CA ILE A 33 -26.53 -14.00 0.15
C ILE A 33 -25.48 -14.81 0.88
N LEU A 34 -24.26 -14.28 0.96
CA LEU A 34 -23.16 -14.95 1.66
C LEU A 34 -23.37 -14.78 3.17
N CYS A 35 -23.58 -15.88 3.90
CA CYS A 35 -23.62 -15.84 5.37
C CYS A 35 -22.30 -15.35 5.98
N GLU A 36 -21.17 -15.57 5.29
CA GLU A 36 -19.83 -15.06 5.62
C GLU A 36 -19.06 -14.90 4.30
N TYR A 37 -18.31 -13.80 4.15
CA TYR A 37 -17.34 -13.53 3.08
C TYR A 37 -16.30 -12.50 3.54
N ALA A 38 -15.24 -12.31 2.76
CA ALA A 38 -14.20 -11.30 3.00
C ALA A 38 -13.66 -11.34 4.45
N HIS A 39 -12.94 -12.40 4.77
CA HIS A 39 -12.41 -12.67 6.10
C HIS A 39 -11.40 -11.59 6.53
N ALA A 40 -11.72 -10.76 7.53
CA ALA A 40 -10.99 -9.55 7.88
C ALA A 40 -9.86 -9.75 8.92
N MET A 41 -9.28 -10.95 8.98
CA MET A 41 -8.20 -11.32 9.90
C MET A 41 -6.89 -10.56 9.65
N GLY A 42 -6.48 -9.75 10.63
CA GLY A 42 -5.26 -8.94 10.54
C GLY A 42 -5.27 -7.99 9.33
N ASN A 43 -4.15 -7.95 8.60
CA ASN A 43 -4.06 -7.16 7.37
C ASN A 43 -4.67 -7.93 6.18
N SER A 44 -5.98 -7.79 5.99
CA SER A 44 -6.76 -8.57 5.02
C SER A 44 -7.69 -7.69 4.17
N PHE A 45 -8.83 -8.21 3.70
CA PHE A 45 -9.88 -7.49 3.00
C PHE A 45 -9.51 -7.03 1.57
N GLY A 46 -8.45 -7.62 1.01
CA GLY A 46 -8.10 -7.51 -0.40
C GLY A 46 -9.14 -8.17 -1.30
N GLY A 47 -9.47 -7.54 -2.42
CA GLY A 47 -10.47 -8.01 -3.36
C GLY A 47 -11.92 -7.67 -2.99
N PHE A 48 -12.18 -6.99 -1.87
CA PHE A 48 -13.54 -6.66 -1.40
C PHE A 48 -14.39 -5.93 -2.45
N ALA A 49 -13.78 -5.00 -3.20
CA ALA A 49 -14.44 -4.26 -4.27
C ALA A 49 -15.03 -5.18 -5.37
N ARG A 50 -14.43 -6.36 -5.59
CA ARG A 50 -14.93 -7.35 -6.57
C ARG A 50 -16.28 -7.92 -6.17
N TYR A 51 -16.49 -8.19 -4.88
CA TYR A 51 -17.80 -8.64 -4.37
C TYR A 51 -18.85 -7.57 -4.61
N TRP A 52 -18.56 -6.32 -4.24
CA TRP A 52 -19.49 -5.20 -4.38
C TRP A 52 -19.82 -4.87 -5.83
N GLN A 53 -18.85 -4.99 -6.74
CA GLN A 53 -19.12 -4.91 -8.16
C GLN A 53 -20.09 -6.02 -8.62
N ALA A 54 -19.88 -7.27 -8.17
CA ALA A 54 -20.77 -8.38 -8.51
C ALA A 54 -22.17 -8.21 -7.90
N PHE A 55 -22.27 -7.77 -6.64
CA PHE A 55 -23.55 -7.51 -5.97
C PHE A 55 -24.39 -6.47 -6.71
N ARG A 56 -23.76 -5.39 -7.18
CA ARG A 56 -24.44 -4.35 -7.98
C ARG A 56 -24.80 -4.84 -9.38
N GLN A 57 -23.98 -5.69 -9.99
CA GLN A 57 -24.18 -6.15 -11.36
C GLN A 57 -25.27 -7.23 -11.50
N TYR A 58 -25.44 -8.10 -10.49
CA TYR A 58 -26.32 -9.26 -10.59
C TYR A 58 -27.46 -9.19 -9.57
N PRO A 59 -28.72 -9.01 -9.99
CA PRO A 59 -29.86 -8.80 -9.07
C PRO A 59 -30.07 -9.90 -8.02
N ARG A 60 -29.66 -11.14 -8.32
CA ARG A 60 -29.78 -12.28 -7.39
C ARG A 60 -28.62 -12.37 -6.40
N LEU A 61 -27.52 -11.63 -6.60
CA LEU A 61 -26.43 -11.53 -5.63
C LEU A 61 -26.74 -10.37 -4.67
N GLN A 62 -27.51 -10.63 -3.61
CA GLN A 62 -28.05 -9.60 -2.72
C GLN A 62 -27.12 -9.30 -1.53
N GLY A 63 -25.81 -9.36 -1.76
CA GLY A 63 -24.79 -9.06 -0.75
C GLY A 63 -24.38 -10.23 0.13
N GLY A 64 -24.00 -9.91 1.36
CA GLY A 64 -23.52 -10.87 2.35
C GLY A 64 -23.06 -10.21 3.64
N PHE A 65 -22.59 -11.03 4.58
CA PHE A 65 -22.09 -10.59 5.87
C PHE A 65 -20.57 -10.76 5.94
N VAL A 66 -19.85 -9.68 6.20
CA VAL A 66 -18.39 -9.73 6.41
C VAL A 66 -18.10 -10.52 7.67
N TRP A 67 -17.04 -11.34 7.65
CA TRP A 67 -16.53 -12.00 8.85
C TRP A 67 -15.24 -11.31 9.34
N ASP A 68 -15.25 -10.62 10.47
CA ASP A 68 -16.40 -10.25 11.31
C ASP A 68 -16.25 -8.81 11.85
N TRP A 69 -17.02 -8.46 12.89
CA TRP A 69 -17.04 -7.08 13.38
C TRP A 69 -15.81 -6.73 14.20
N VAL A 70 -15.47 -7.51 15.23
CA VAL A 70 -14.53 -7.12 16.28
C VAL A 70 -13.59 -8.26 16.65
N ASP A 71 -12.31 -7.96 16.82
CA ASP A 71 -11.33 -8.90 17.34
C ASP A 71 -11.71 -9.42 18.72
N GLN A 72 -11.69 -10.75 18.89
CA GLN A 72 -12.07 -11.42 20.13
C GLN A 72 -10.86 -11.64 21.06
N SER A 73 -9.95 -10.68 21.13
CA SER A 73 -8.82 -10.73 22.05
C SER A 73 -9.23 -10.24 23.45
N LEU A 74 -8.54 -10.73 24.47
CA LEU A 74 -8.81 -10.42 25.87
C LEU A 74 -7.68 -9.60 26.47
N THR A 75 -8.01 -8.68 27.37
CA THR A 75 -6.97 -7.91 28.07
C THR A 75 -6.26 -8.79 29.10
N ARG A 76 -4.94 -8.83 29.04
CA ARG A 76 -4.05 -9.42 30.05
C ARG A 76 -2.96 -8.41 30.43
N ASN A 77 -2.39 -8.52 31.61
CA ASN A 77 -1.27 -7.70 32.02
C ASN A 77 0.05 -8.46 31.84
N ASP A 78 1.08 -7.76 31.36
CA ASP A 78 2.44 -8.27 31.31
C ASP A 78 3.08 -8.35 32.71
N GLU A 79 4.35 -8.77 32.78
CA GLU A 79 5.11 -8.88 34.04
C GLU A 79 5.28 -7.54 34.77
N ASN A 80 5.15 -6.41 34.08
CA ASN A 80 5.23 -5.05 34.62
C ASN A 80 3.86 -4.44 34.93
N GLY A 81 2.78 -5.20 34.77
CA GLY A 81 1.41 -4.74 34.99
C GLY A 81 0.82 -3.92 33.84
N GLN A 82 1.47 -3.85 32.67
CA GLN A 82 0.94 -3.12 31.52
C GLN A 82 -0.09 -3.98 30.76
N PRO A 83 -1.27 -3.44 30.41
CA PRO A 83 -2.28 -4.19 29.69
C PRO A 83 -1.87 -4.41 28.24
N TYR A 84 -2.16 -5.60 27.72
CA TYR A 84 -2.03 -5.98 26.32
C TYR A 84 -3.20 -6.85 25.89
N TRP A 85 -3.42 -6.95 24.58
CA TRP A 85 -4.41 -7.83 23.98
C TRP A 85 -3.83 -9.21 23.71
N ALA A 86 -4.39 -10.21 24.39
CA ALA A 86 -4.01 -11.61 24.37
C ALA A 86 -4.98 -12.43 23.50
N TYR A 87 -4.49 -13.50 22.89
CA TYR A 87 -5.27 -14.43 22.06
C TYR A 87 -5.05 -15.90 22.48
N GLY A 88 -5.54 -16.86 21.69
CA GLY A 88 -5.49 -18.30 22.03
C GLY A 88 -4.09 -18.77 22.44
N GLY A 89 -4.01 -19.52 23.54
CA GLY A 89 -2.77 -20.01 24.15
C GLY A 89 -2.19 -19.12 25.24
N ASP A 90 -2.50 -17.82 25.27
CA ASP A 90 -1.96 -16.92 26.28
C ASP A 90 -2.48 -17.20 27.70
N PHE A 91 -3.60 -17.91 27.83
CA PHE A 91 -4.18 -18.29 29.12
C PHE A 91 -3.79 -19.72 29.55
N GLY A 92 -2.86 -20.35 28.83
CA GLY A 92 -2.45 -21.74 29.06
C GLY A 92 -3.43 -22.77 28.47
N ASP A 93 -4.40 -22.33 27.68
CA ASP A 93 -5.38 -23.15 26.98
C ASP A 93 -4.73 -24.00 25.87
N SER A 94 -5.11 -25.29 25.84
CA SER A 94 -4.63 -26.26 24.86
C SER A 94 -5.66 -27.38 24.64
N PRO A 95 -6.03 -27.71 23.38
CA PRO A 95 -5.59 -27.03 22.14
C PRO A 95 -6.14 -25.61 22.04
N ASN A 96 -5.50 -24.79 21.21
CA ASN A 96 -5.94 -23.44 20.86
C ASN A 96 -5.61 -23.15 19.39
N ASP A 97 -6.32 -22.20 18.79
CA ASP A 97 -6.13 -21.77 17.39
C ASP A 97 -5.48 -20.36 17.31
N ARG A 98 -4.72 -19.95 18.34
CA ARG A 98 -3.94 -18.71 18.37
C ARG A 98 -4.74 -17.46 17.92
N GLN A 99 -4.24 -16.74 16.92
CA GLN A 99 -4.82 -15.49 16.45
C GLN A 99 -6.06 -15.63 15.57
N PHE A 100 -6.53 -16.86 15.27
CA PHE A 100 -7.79 -17.07 14.49
C PHE A 100 -9.05 -16.49 15.15
N CYS A 101 -8.95 -16.01 16.39
CA CYS A 101 -10.02 -15.25 17.06
C CYS A 101 -10.04 -13.74 16.71
N MET A 102 -9.09 -13.24 15.91
CA MET A 102 -8.93 -11.81 15.60
C MET A 102 -9.23 -11.54 14.12
N ASN A 103 -10.54 -11.48 13.80
CA ASN A 103 -11.06 -11.36 12.43
C ASN A 103 -11.82 -10.06 12.18
N GLY A 104 -11.67 -9.06 13.06
CA GLY A 104 -12.53 -7.89 13.09
C GLY A 104 -12.20 -6.84 12.02
N LEU A 105 -13.22 -6.08 11.63
CA LEU A 105 -13.04 -4.75 11.02
C LEU A 105 -12.60 -3.69 12.05
N VAL A 106 -12.74 -3.98 13.34
CA VAL A 106 -12.28 -3.12 14.43
C VAL A 106 -11.49 -3.91 15.48
N PHE A 107 -10.54 -3.21 16.11
CA PHE A 107 -9.83 -3.67 17.30
C PHE A 107 -10.80 -3.91 18.48
N PRO A 108 -10.35 -4.57 19.57
CA PRO A 108 -11.19 -4.86 20.73
C PRO A 108 -11.76 -3.62 21.42
N ASP A 109 -11.10 -2.47 21.32
CA ASP A 109 -11.57 -1.18 21.84
C ASP A 109 -12.48 -0.41 20.86
N ARG A 110 -12.82 -1.01 19.71
CA ARG A 110 -13.60 -0.45 18.59
C ARG A 110 -12.85 0.60 17.76
N THR A 111 -11.55 0.77 17.98
CA THR A 111 -10.71 1.52 17.05
C THR A 111 -10.71 0.81 15.69
N PRO A 112 -10.88 1.52 14.57
CA PRO A 112 -11.03 0.89 13.25
C PRO A 112 -9.73 0.28 12.74
N HIS A 113 -9.83 -0.89 12.10
CA HIS A 113 -8.80 -1.35 11.16
C HIS A 113 -8.90 -0.55 9.85
N PRO A 114 -7.79 -0.45 9.08
CA PRO A 114 -7.84 0.17 7.74
C PRO A 114 -8.88 -0.46 6.81
N SER A 115 -9.18 -1.74 6.96
CA SER A 115 -10.20 -2.47 6.20
C SER A 115 -11.62 -1.91 6.39
N LEU A 116 -11.93 -1.27 7.53
CA LEU A 116 -13.26 -0.67 7.75
C LEU A 116 -13.55 0.46 6.76
N TYR A 117 -12.55 1.26 6.41
CA TYR A 117 -12.72 2.35 5.44
C TYR A 117 -13.00 1.81 4.04
N GLU A 118 -12.39 0.68 3.68
CA GLU A 118 -12.67 -0.03 2.42
C GLU A 118 -14.12 -0.54 2.40
N ALA A 119 -14.58 -1.11 3.53
CA ALA A 119 -15.96 -1.54 3.69
C ALA A 119 -16.93 -0.37 3.53
N GLN A 120 -16.67 0.74 4.23
CA GLN A 120 -17.49 1.96 4.17
C GLN A 120 -17.64 2.49 2.74
N CYS A 121 -16.54 2.57 1.99
CA CYS A 121 -16.57 3.08 0.61
C CYS A 121 -17.32 2.13 -0.33
N ALA A 122 -17.02 0.83 -0.29
CA ALA A 122 -17.70 -0.14 -1.14
C ALA A 122 -19.21 -0.23 -0.84
N GLN A 123 -19.61 -0.06 0.42
CA GLN A 123 -20.98 -0.15 0.94
C GLN A 123 -21.81 1.14 0.80
N GLN A 124 -21.21 2.23 0.31
CA GLN A 124 -21.89 3.52 0.23
C GLN A 124 -23.14 3.46 -0.68
N PHE A 125 -24.17 4.24 -0.32
CA PHE A 125 -25.47 4.23 -1.01
C PHE A 125 -25.57 5.24 -2.17
N PHE A 126 -24.50 5.97 -2.48
CA PHE A 126 -24.45 6.86 -3.63
C PHE A 126 -23.37 6.40 -4.60
N GLN A 127 -23.79 6.09 -5.82
CA GLN A 127 -22.88 5.76 -6.92
C GLN A 127 -22.64 7.00 -7.77
N PHE A 128 -21.47 7.05 -8.38
CA PHE A 128 -21.09 8.17 -9.21
C PHE A 128 -20.54 7.72 -10.56
N SER A 129 -20.85 8.49 -11.62
CA SER A 129 -20.18 8.31 -12.91
C SER A 129 -19.83 9.66 -13.54
N LEU A 130 -18.66 9.73 -14.18
CA LEU A 130 -18.21 10.89 -14.94
C LEU A 130 -18.82 10.85 -16.34
N VAL A 131 -19.63 11.85 -16.70
CA VAL A 131 -20.35 11.91 -17.99
C VAL A 131 -19.53 12.66 -19.03
N SER A 132 -18.96 13.80 -18.64
CA SER A 132 -18.15 14.65 -19.53
C SER A 132 -17.13 15.44 -18.72
N THR A 133 -16.04 15.86 -19.37
CA THR A 133 -15.00 16.74 -18.80
C THR A 133 -15.02 18.14 -19.41
N SER A 134 -15.87 18.39 -20.41
CA SER A 134 -16.08 19.70 -21.03
C SER A 134 -17.46 19.79 -21.67
N PRO A 135 -18.49 20.32 -20.98
CA PRO A 135 -18.46 20.74 -19.57
C PRO A 135 -18.23 19.57 -18.61
N LEU A 136 -17.74 19.85 -17.39
CA LEU A 136 -17.52 18.86 -16.35
C LEU A 136 -18.86 18.45 -15.73
N ILE A 137 -19.31 17.24 -16.04
CA ILE A 137 -20.62 16.72 -15.64
C ILE A 137 -20.46 15.34 -15.00
N ILE A 138 -21.15 15.12 -13.89
CA ILE A 138 -21.28 13.82 -13.24
C ILE A 138 -22.75 13.40 -13.12
N ASN A 139 -22.98 12.10 -13.03
CA ASN A 139 -24.22 11.53 -12.52
C ASN A 139 -24.00 11.05 -11.08
N VAL A 140 -25.00 11.27 -10.23
CA VAL A 140 -25.13 10.67 -8.90
C VAL A 140 -26.37 9.78 -8.91
N THR A 141 -26.25 8.55 -8.43
CA THR A 141 -27.33 7.57 -8.36
C THR A 141 -27.54 7.14 -6.91
N SER A 142 -28.78 7.19 -6.43
CA SER A 142 -29.16 6.67 -5.12
C SER A 142 -29.39 5.16 -5.18
N GLU A 143 -28.77 4.41 -4.27
CA GLU A 143 -29.05 2.99 -4.04
C GLU A 143 -29.99 2.78 -2.84
N TYR A 144 -30.53 3.86 -2.25
CA TYR A 144 -31.62 3.73 -1.28
C TYR A 144 -32.88 3.21 -1.95
N LEU A 145 -33.63 2.37 -1.22
CA LEU A 145 -34.87 1.76 -1.69
C LEU A 145 -36.14 2.48 -1.23
N PHE A 146 -36.04 3.31 -0.17
CA PHE A 146 -37.23 3.87 0.49
C PHE A 146 -37.15 5.36 0.81
N ARG A 147 -35.96 5.91 1.10
CA ARG A 147 -35.80 7.31 1.49
C ARG A 147 -35.27 8.18 0.34
N ASN A 148 -35.70 9.43 0.34
CA ASN A 148 -35.09 10.49 -0.43
C ASN A 148 -33.79 10.96 0.25
N SER A 149 -32.96 11.68 -0.51
CA SER A 149 -31.66 12.21 -0.04
C SER A 149 -31.74 13.65 0.51
N GLU A 150 -32.78 13.93 1.29
CA GLU A 150 -33.11 15.28 1.79
C GLU A 150 -32.15 15.79 2.89
N ASN A 151 -31.33 14.92 3.50
CA ASN A 151 -30.31 15.32 4.47
C ASN A 151 -28.91 15.33 3.86
N GLU A 152 -28.79 15.13 2.55
CA GLU A 152 -27.51 14.90 1.91
C GLU A 152 -27.10 16.08 1.02
N HIS A 153 -25.83 16.45 1.10
CA HIS A 153 -25.21 17.43 0.21
C HIS A 153 -24.06 16.78 -0.54
N LEU A 154 -24.01 17.01 -1.86
CA LEU A 154 -22.87 16.70 -2.70
C LEU A 154 -21.86 17.84 -2.60
N TYR A 155 -20.63 17.52 -2.22
CA TYR A 155 -19.49 18.40 -2.29
C TYR A 155 -18.54 17.88 -3.36
N TRP A 156 -17.96 18.79 -4.14
CA TRP A 156 -16.97 18.45 -5.14
C TRP A 156 -15.82 19.45 -5.11
N ARG A 157 -14.62 18.95 -5.39
CA ARG A 157 -13.43 19.78 -5.54
C ARG A 157 -12.48 19.17 -6.56
N ILE A 158 -11.88 20.04 -7.35
CA ILE A 158 -10.78 19.71 -8.25
C ILE A 158 -9.49 20.03 -7.50
N GLU A 159 -8.57 19.06 -7.43
CA GLU A 159 -7.28 19.21 -6.79
C GLU A 159 -6.14 19.06 -7.80
N LEU A 160 -5.16 19.97 -7.74
CA LEU A 160 -3.86 19.80 -8.38
C LEU A 160 -2.83 19.46 -7.31
N ALA A 161 -2.25 18.26 -7.37
CA ALA A 161 -1.22 17.81 -6.42
C ALA A 161 -1.64 18.05 -4.94
N GLY A 162 -2.91 17.77 -4.61
CA GLY A 162 -3.49 17.95 -3.27
C GLY A 162 -3.95 19.36 -2.91
N LYS A 163 -3.79 20.35 -3.80
CA LYS A 163 -4.30 21.72 -3.58
C LYS A 163 -5.62 21.94 -4.30
N SER A 164 -6.68 22.33 -3.59
CA SER A 164 -7.96 22.70 -4.19
C SER A 164 -7.79 23.87 -5.15
N VAL A 165 -8.27 23.73 -6.38
CA VAL A 165 -8.23 24.78 -7.42
C VAL A 165 -9.62 25.29 -7.79
N LEU A 166 -10.65 24.46 -7.59
CA LEU A 166 -12.03 24.80 -7.85
C LEU A 166 -12.91 23.85 -7.04
N GLU A 167 -13.96 24.36 -6.42
CA GLU A 167 -14.85 23.57 -5.58
C GLU A 167 -16.27 24.12 -5.62
N GLY A 168 -17.22 23.30 -5.19
CA GLY A 168 -18.62 23.67 -5.08
C GLY A 168 -19.43 22.59 -4.39
N SER A 169 -20.72 22.84 -4.27
CA SER A 169 -21.64 21.90 -3.65
C SER A 169 -23.06 22.04 -4.18
N PHE A 170 -23.84 20.97 -4.07
CA PHE A 170 -25.27 20.94 -4.40
C PHE A 170 -26.04 20.25 -3.26
N PRO A 171 -27.21 20.75 -2.86
CA PRO A 171 -28.16 19.92 -2.11
C PRO A 171 -28.55 18.72 -2.98
N LEU A 172 -28.72 17.56 -2.35
CA LEU A 172 -29.31 16.39 -3.00
C LEU A 172 -30.80 16.32 -2.66
N ASP A 173 -31.58 15.88 -3.65
CA ASP A 173 -33.00 15.55 -3.50
C ASP A 173 -33.37 14.43 -4.49
N LEU A 174 -32.55 13.38 -4.48
CA LEU A 174 -32.80 12.16 -5.25
C LEU A 174 -33.84 11.29 -4.55
N LEU A 175 -34.84 10.85 -5.33
CA LEU A 175 -35.73 9.76 -4.97
C LEU A 175 -34.96 8.42 -4.87
N PRO A 176 -35.49 7.40 -4.17
CA PRO A 176 -34.97 6.03 -4.22
C PRO A 176 -34.68 5.55 -5.64
N GLU A 177 -33.55 4.88 -5.84
CA GLU A 177 -33.12 4.28 -7.11
C GLU A 177 -32.99 5.26 -8.30
N SER A 178 -33.11 6.57 -8.05
CA SER A 178 -33.05 7.59 -9.09
C SER A 178 -31.63 8.07 -9.35
N THR A 179 -31.44 8.68 -10.52
CA THR A 179 -30.17 9.29 -10.94
C THR A 179 -30.39 10.75 -11.28
N GLN A 180 -29.50 11.62 -10.82
CA GLN A 180 -29.48 13.04 -11.14
C GLN A 180 -28.12 13.45 -11.72
N GLN A 181 -28.16 14.33 -12.72
CA GLN A 181 -26.99 14.89 -13.36
C GLN A 181 -26.63 16.24 -12.76
N PHE A 182 -25.34 16.48 -12.53
CA PHE A 182 -24.80 17.74 -11.99
C PHE A 182 -23.74 18.30 -12.91
N SER A 183 -23.95 19.55 -13.38
CA SER A 183 -22.92 20.32 -14.08
C SER A 183 -22.04 21.02 -13.05
N LEU A 184 -20.81 20.57 -12.90
CA LEU A 184 -19.88 21.06 -11.89
C LEU A 184 -19.17 22.33 -12.37
N ALA A 185 -18.73 22.34 -13.64
CA ALA A 185 -18.03 23.47 -14.24
C ALA A 185 -18.17 23.48 -15.76
N GLU A 186 -18.35 24.66 -16.36
CA GLU A 186 -18.41 24.83 -17.82
C GLU A 186 -17.12 24.42 -18.54
N ARG A 187 -15.98 24.60 -17.86
CA ARG A 187 -14.65 24.22 -18.36
C ARG A 187 -13.74 23.88 -17.19
N LEU A 188 -12.78 22.98 -17.43
CA LEU A 188 -11.72 22.70 -16.47
C LEU A 188 -10.84 23.94 -16.25
N PRO A 189 -10.33 24.15 -15.02
CA PRO A 189 -9.42 25.25 -14.73
C PRO A 189 -8.15 25.16 -15.60
N THR A 190 -7.69 26.30 -16.12
CA THR A 190 -6.40 26.39 -16.80
C THR A 190 -5.29 26.42 -15.76
N ILE A 191 -4.49 25.35 -15.71
CA ILE A 191 -3.49 25.16 -14.66
C ILE A 191 -2.09 25.11 -15.25
N SER A 192 -1.24 26.02 -14.79
CA SER A 192 0.20 26.03 -15.01
C SER A 192 0.91 25.48 -13.77
N GLY A 193 1.11 24.17 -13.70
CA GLY A 193 1.83 23.53 -12.60
C GLY A 193 1.93 22.01 -12.80
N PRO A 194 3.00 21.36 -12.29
CA PRO A 194 3.16 19.92 -12.38
C PRO A 194 2.17 19.17 -11.48
N GLY A 195 2.02 17.87 -11.73
CA GLY A 195 1.18 16.97 -10.94
C GLY A 195 -0.15 16.62 -11.61
N ASP A 196 -0.85 15.67 -11.02
CA ASP A 196 -2.13 15.20 -11.53
C ASP A 196 -3.30 16.07 -11.07
N LEU A 197 -4.31 16.16 -11.93
CA LEU A 197 -5.57 16.82 -11.67
C LEU A 197 -6.61 15.78 -11.27
N TRP A 198 -7.25 15.96 -10.12
CA TRP A 198 -8.21 15.00 -9.58
C TRP A 198 -9.54 15.68 -9.27
N LEU A 199 -10.64 15.11 -9.73
CA LEU A 199 -11.98 15.45 -9.25
C LEU A 199 -12.29 14.56 -8.04
N ASN A 200 -12.49 15.19 -6.90
CA ASN A 200 -13.00 14.56 -5.69
C ASN A 200 -14.48 14.91 -5.55
N VAL A 201 -15.30 13.90 -5.27
CA VAL A 201 -16.70 14.08 -4.88
C VAL A 201 -16.96 13.37 -3.57
N GLU A 202 -17.79 13.95 -2.73
CA GLU A 202 -18.25 13.34 -1.50
C GLU A 202 -19.69 13.76 -1.18
N VAL A 203 -20.42 12.87 -0.54
CA VAL A 203 -21.75 13.17 0.01
C VAL A 203 -21.64 13.21 1.51
N ARG A 204 -22.21 14.26 2.11
CA ARG A 204 -22.26 14.43 3.56
C ARG A 204 -23.69 14.60 4.01
N GLN A 205 -24.00 14.02 5.16
CA GLN A 205 -25.24 14.26 5.89
C GLN A 205 -25.09 15.57 6.66
N VAL A 206 -25.88 16.59 6.33
CA VAL A 206 -25.67 17.94 6.87
C VAL A 206 -26.12 18.01 8.33
N GLU A 207 -27.31 17.50 8.61
CA GLU A 207 -27.88 17.44 9.95
C GLU A 207 -27.44 16.18 10.70
N GLU A 208 -27.33 16.31 12.02
CA GLU A 208 -27.10 15.18 12.94
C GLU A 208 -28.26 14.17 12.86
N THR A 209 -27.93 12.89 13.00
CA THR A 209 -28.89 11.80 13.11
C THR A 209 -28.64 11.01 14.40
N PRO A 210 -29.53 10.10 14.82
CA PRO A 210 -29.29 9.26 16.00
C PRO A 210 -28.02 8.39 15.95
N TRP A 211 -27.36 8.28 14.78
CA TRP A 211 -26.21 7.40 14.56
C TRP A 211 -25.01 8.10 13.88
N SER A 212 -25.15 9.38 13.49
CA SER A 212 -24.08 10.13 12.84
C SER A 212 -24.07 11.59 13.29
N PRO A 213 -22.89 12.19 13.50
CA PRO A 213 -22.79 13.63 13.75
C PRO A 213 -23.20 14.42 12.50
N SER A 214 -23.48 15.72 12.68
CA SER A 214 -23.62 16.66 11.56
C SER A 214 -22.38 16.63 10.65
N ASN A 215 -22.57 16.83 9.35
CA ASN A 215 -21.54 16.76 8.31
C ASN A 215 -20.84 15.39 8.17
N HIS A 216 -21.49 14.30 8.60
CA HIS A 216 -20.94 12.94 8.42
C HIS A 216 -20.80 12.58 6.94
N ARG A 217 -19.60 12.20 6.52
CA ARG A 217 -19.29 11.75 5.15
C ARG A 217 -19.78 10.31 4.95
N CYS A 218 -20.77 10.13 4.07
CA CYS A 218 -21.41 8.84 3.83
C CYS A 218 -21.09 8.20 2.47
N ALA A 219 -20.53 8.95 1.52
CA ALA A 219 -20.07 8.42 0.24
C ALA A 219 -18.96 9.29 -0.36
N TRP A 220 -18.08 8.69 -1.17
CA TRP A 220 -17.12 9.44 -1.96
C TRP A 220 -16.60 8.69 -3.17
N PHE A 221 -16.00 9.44 -4.08
CA PHE A 221 -15.31 8.90 -5.25
C PHE A 221 -14.27 9.89 -5.78
N GLN A 222 -13.32 9.40 -6.57
CA GLN A 222 -12.30 10.23 -7.19
C GLN A 222 -12.05 9.82 -8.65
N TRP A 223 -11.95 10.80 -9.57
CA TRP A 223 -11.46 10.57 -10.93
C TRP A 223 -10.24 11.40 -11.22
N ARG A 224 -9.28 10.80 -11.93
CA ARG A 224 -8.21 11.57 -12.58
C ARG A 224 -8.79 12.29 -13.79
N LEU A 225 -8.65 13.61 -13.82
CA LEU A 225 -9.14 14.44 -14.92
C LEU A 225 -8.10 14.57 -16.03
N PRO A 226 -8.53 14.71 -17.29
CA PRO A 226 -7.62 14.93 -18.40
C PRO A 226 -6.94 16.29 -18.27
N ARG A 227 -5.65 16.33 -18.58
CA ARG A 227 -4.88 17.57 -18.71
C ARG A 227 -3.79 17.41 -19.76
N SER A 228 -3.37 18.52 -20.34
CA SER A 228 -2.14 18.54 -21.14
C SER A 228 -0.94 18.24 -20.24
N LEU A 229 0.01 17.46 -20.76
CA LEU A 229 1.28 17.22 -20.11
C LEU A 229 1.96 18.56 -19.85
N ALA A 230 2.24 18.85 -18.58
CA ALA A 230 3.14 19.93 -18.25
C ALA A 230 4.55 19.46 -18.63
N VAL A 231 5.15 20.06 -19.66
CA VAL A 231 6.58 19.94 -19.85
C VAL A 231 7.20 20.67 -18.67
N LEU A 232 7.70 19.92 -17.69
CA LEU A 232 8.63 20.47 -16.75
C LEU A 232 9.83 20.91 -17.58
N SER A 233 9.97 22.22 -17.77
CA SER A 233 11.25 22.81 -18.13
C SER A 233 12.20 22.29 -17.05
N ARG A 234 13.02 21.28 -17.37
CA ARG A 234 14.26 21.09 -16.63
C ARG A 234 14.90 22.45 -16.75
N GLY A 235 14.94 23.20 -15.65
CA GLY A 235 15.72 24.42 -15.63
C GLY A 235 17.12 23.98 -16.05
N LEU A 236 17.44 24.17 -17.33
CA LEU A 236 18.79 24.48 -17.74
C LEU A 236 19.04 25.79 -17.03
N SER A 237 19.40 25.72 -15.76
CA SER A 237 20.23 26.75 -15.19
C SER A 237 21.54 26.64 -15.98
N ASP A 238 21.54 27.26 -17.16
CA ASP A 238 22.72 27.60 -17.96
C ASP A 238 23.58 28.65 -17.23
N SER A 239 23.39 28.85 -15.92
CA SER A 239 24.45 29.35 -15.07
C SER A 239 25.46 28.23 -14.94
N ALA A 240 26.69 28.47 -15.39
CA ALA A 240 27.87 27.67 -15.10
C ALA A 240 27.98 27.40 -13.58
N THR A 241 27.23 26.42 -13.06
CA THR A 241 27.45 25.86 -11.74
C THR A 241 28.77 25.14 -11.84
N SER A 242 29.74 25.57 -11.02
CA SER A 242 31.00 24.84 -10.83
C SER A 242 30.70 23.35 -10.75
N ASN A 243 31.46 22.52 -11.48
CA ASN A 243 31.31 21.08 -11.44
C ASN A 243 31.61 20.59 -10.02
N ASN A 244 30.57 20.52 -9.20
CA ASN A 244 30.64 20.20 -7.77
C ASN A 244 30.53 18.69 -7.56
N LEU A 245 30.16 17.94 -8.60
CA LEU A 245 30.20 16.50 -8.62
C LEU A 245 31.63 16.01 -8.84
N LYS A 246 32.10 15.22 -7.88
CA LYS A 246 33.35 14.48 -7.99
C LYS A 246 33.11 13.07 -7.49
N PHE A 247 33.85 12.10 -8.00
CA PHE A 247 33.97 10.82 -7.32
C PHE A 247 35.42 10.46 -7.08
N HIS A 248 35.62 9.69 -6.03
CA HIS A 248 36.87 9.05 -5.69
C HIS A 248 36.62 7.55 -5.59
N GLN A 249 37.59 6.75 -5.99
CA GLN A 249 37.53 5.30 -5.81
C GLN A 249 38.84 4.79 -5.24
N ASP A 250 38.74 3.87 -4.29
CA ASP A 250 39.85 3.12 -3.73
C ASP A 250 39.55 1.61 -3.77
N THR A 251 40.32 0.81 -3.03
CA THR A 251 40.17 -0.64 -3.01
C THR A 251 38.91 -1.12 -2.30
N GLN A 252 38.34 -0.31 -1.39
CA GLN A 252 37.18 -0.67 -0.58
C GLN A 252 35.92 0.06 -1.01
N HIS A 253 36.03 1.30 -1.48
CA HIS A 253 34.89 2.18 -1.70
C HIS A 253 34.91 2.93 -3.04
N ILE A 254 33.71 3.25 -3.51
CA ILE A 254 33.46 4.31 -4.50
C ILE A 254 32.65 5.39 -3.78
N THR A 255 33.15 6.62 -3.74
CA THR A 255 32.48 7.74 -3.07
C THR A 255 32.16 8.84 -4.08
N VAL A 256 30.88 9.18 -4.21
CA VAL A 256 30.42 10.35 -4.97
C VAL A 256 30.22 11.51 -3.99
N THR A 257 30.68 12.69 -4.36
CA THR A 257 30.58 13.91 -3.54
C THR A 257 29.91 15.02 -4.33
N HIS A 258 28.93 15.67 -3.72
CA HIS A 258 28.33 16.92 -4.17
C HIS A 258 28.19 17.85 -2.96
N GLN A 259 28.95 18.95 -2.94
CA GLN A 259 28.98 19.89 -1.81
C GLN A 259 29.21 19.17 -0.47
N GLN A 260 28.25 19.19 0.46
CA GLN A 260 28.32 18.53 1.76
C GLN A 260 27.75 17.09 1.77
N GLN A 261 27.28 16.61 0.61
CA GLN A 261 26.72 15.27 0.47
C GLN A 261 27.78 14.30 -0.05
N HIS A 262 27.86 13.13 0.60
CA HIS A 262 28.73 12.03 0.20
C HIS A 262 27.92 10.73 0.13
N TRP A 263 27.96 10.05 -1.02
CA TRP A 263 27.39 8.72 -1.20
C TRP A 263 28.51 7.70 -1.29
N GLN A 264 28.59 6.79 -0.32
CA GLN A 264 29.67 5.81 -0.21
C GLN A 264 29.16 4.41 -0.53
N PHE A 265 29.69 3.84 -1.60
CA PHE A 265 29.43 2.47 -2.04
C PHE A 265 30.59 1.58 -1.62
N ASN A 266 30.28 0.37 -1.15
CA ASN A 266 31.27 -0.64 -0.84
C ASN A 266 31.49 -1.54 -2.05
N ARG A 267 32.75 -1.78 -2.41
CA ARG A 267 33.10 -2.55 -3.62
C ARG A 267 32.86 -4.05 -3.48
N GLN A 268 32.85 -4.57 -2.26
CA GLN A 268 32.63 -5.99 -1.98
C GLN A 268 31.13 -6.33 -2.01
N THR A 269 30.31 -5.51 -1.34
CA THR A 269 28.84 -5.72 -1.29
C THR A 269 28.12 -5.09 -2.48
N GLY A 270 28.73 -4.07 -3.09
CA GLY A 270 28.17 -3.20 -4.12
C GLY A 270 27.10 -2.25 -3.63
N LEU A 271 26.76 -2.26 -2.33
CA LEU A 271 25.65 -1.49 -1.76
C LEU A 271 26.06 -0.06 -1.43
N LEU A 272 25.09 0.86 -1.46
CA LEU A 272 25.22 2.18 -0.85
C LEU A 272 25.18 2.02 0.68
N GLU A 273 26.35 2.01 1.32
CA GLU A 273 26.47 1.77 2.77
C GLU A 273 26.21 3.02 3.60
N GLN A 274 26.55 4.20 3.06
CA GLN A 274 26.36 5.47 3.73
C GLN A 274 25.96 6.59 2.77
N TRP A 275 25.06 7.43 3.26
CA TRP A 275 24.81 8.77 2.74
C TRP A 275 25.15 9.75 3.86
N CYS A 276 26.26 10.46 3.72
CA CYS A 276 26.69 11.45 4.71
C CYS A 276 26.25 12.84 4.26
N VAL A 277 25.73 13.64 5.19
CA VAL A 277 25.38 15.05 4.95
C VAL A 277 25.94 15.91 6.06
N GLY A 278 26.78 16.89 5.73
CA GLY A 278 27.39 17.78 6.72
C GLY A 278 28.33 17.05 7.70
N GLY A 279 28.89 15.91 7.28
CA GLY A 279 29.74 15.05 8.12
C GLY A 279 28.99 14.04 8.99
N GLU A 280 27.65 14.01 8.96
CA GLU A 280 26.85 13.06 9.71
C GLU A 280 26.37 11.91 8.82
N ASN A 281 26.52 10.67 9.32
CA ASN A 281 26.00 9.45 8.68
C ASN A 281 24.48 9.41 8.77
N ARG A 282 23.81 9.27 7.63
CA ARG A 282 22.35 9.26 7.59
C ARG A 282 21.72 7.88 7.47
N LEU A 283 22.50 6.84 7.17
CA LEU A 283 22.01 5.46 7.06
C LEU A 283 22.53 4.63 8.24
N LEU A 284 21.64 3.89 8.90
CA LEU A 284 21.99 2.86 9.88
C LEU A 284 22.15 1.48 9.23
N THR A 285 21.47 1.26 8.09
CA THR A 285 21.68 0.08 7.23
C THR A 285 21.82 0.49 5.77
N PRO A 286 22.60 -0.26 4.97
CA PRO A 286 22.77 0.01 3.55
C PRO A 286 21.43 -0.02 2.79
N LEU A 287 21.34 0.76 1.72
CA LEU A 287 20.24 0.64 0.76
C LEU A 287 20.40 -0.65 -0.04
N ARG A 288 19.38 -1.50 -0.04
CA ARG A 288 19.40 -2.82 -0.68
C ARG A 288 18.02 -3.20 -1.22
N ASP A 289 17.96 -4.22 -2.09
CA ASP A 289 16.68 -4.80 -2.52
C ASP A 289 15.91 -5.41 -1.33
N GLN A 290 14.58 -5.50 -1.49
CA GLN A 290 13.66 -6.19 -0.58
C GLN A 290 12.64 -6.96 -1.43
N PHE A 291 12.59 -8.29 -1.28
CA PHE A 291 11.69 -9.18 -2.03
C PHE A 291 10.63 -9.89 -1.18
N VAL A 292 10.77 -9.77 0.14
CA VAL A 292 9.90 -10.40 1.12
C VAL A 292 9.18 -9.35 1.96
N ARG A 293 8.07 -9.75 2.57
CA ARG A 293 7.37 -8.99 3.60
C ARG A 293 7.25 -9.81 4.88
N ALA A 294 6.98 -9.15 6.01
CA ALA A 294 6.58 -9.87 7.21
C ALA A 294 5.20 -10.51 6.94
N PRO A 295 5.08 -11.87 7.02
CA PRO A 295 3.88 -12.57 6.58
C PRO A 295 2.62 -12.04 7.24
N LEU A 296 1.59 -11.81 6.43
CA LEU A 296 0.24 -11.51 6.91
C LEU A 296 -0.44 -12.81 7.39
N ASP A 297 -1.53 -12.71 8.15
CA ASP A 297 -2.34 -13.89 8.50
C ASP A 297 -2.81 -14.65 7.24
N ASN A 298 -3.16 -13.94 6.16
CA ASN A 298 -3.49 -14.53 4.86
C ASN A 298 -2.31 -15.23 4.17
N ASP A 299 -1.07 -14.82 4.46
CA ASP A 299 0.13 -15.49 3.92
C ASP A 299 0.45 -16.77 4.68
N ILE A 300 0.12 -16.80 5.98
CA ILE A 300 0.34 -17.90 6.92
C ILE A 300 -0.72 -18.99 6.73
N GLY A 301 -1.99 -18.61 6.58
CA GLY A 301 -3.08 -19.55 6.47
C GLY A 301 -3.26 -20.37 7.75
N ILE A 302 -3.57 -21.65 7.60
CA ILE A 302 -3.59 -22.65 8.69
C ILE A 302 -2.22 -23.29 8.94
N SER A 303 -1.13 -22.77 8.34
CA SER A 303 0.19 -23.37 8.48
C SER A 303 0.71 -23.18 9.90
N GLU A 304 1.11 -24.28 10.53
CA GLU A 304 1.70 -24.27 11.86
C GLU A 304 3.02 -25.04 11.92
N THR A 305 3.83 -24.77 12.95
CA THR A 305 5.09 -25.48 13.20
C THR A 305 4.91 -27.01 13.29
N THR A 306 3.79 -27.47 13.85
CA THR A 306 3.46 -28.89 13.99
C THR A 306 2.69 -29.47 12.80
N ARG A 307 2.12 -28.61 11.93
CA ARG A 307 1.33 -29.01 10.77
C ARG A 307 1.46 -27.96 9.67
N ILE A 308 2.51 -28.09 8.87
CA ILE A 308 2.81 -27.17 7.77
C ILE A 308 1.77 -27.35 6.65
N ASP A 309 1.17 -26.24 6.19
CA ASP A 309 0.43 -26.22 4.93
C ASP A 309 1.36 -25.79 3.79
N PRO A 310 1.78 -26.70 2.90
CA PRO A 310 2.70 -26.37 1.82
C PRO A 310 2.10 -25.41 0.78
N ASN A 311 0.78 -25.16 0.82
CA ASN A 311 0.11 -24.26 -0.10
C ASN A 311 0.08 -22.81 0.41
N ALA A 312 0.32 -22.55 1.69
CA ALA A 312 0.40 -21.20 2.24
C ALA A 312 1.55 -20.40 1.60
N TRP A 313 1.37 -19.11 1.38
CA TRP A 313 2.38 -18.26 0.73
C TRP A 313 3.69 -18.24 1.50
N VAL A 314 3.63 -18.13 2.82
CA VAL A 314 4.82 -18.13 3.68
C VAL A 314 5.63 -19.41 3.52
N GLU A 315 4.98 -20.57 3.37
CA GLU A 315 5.65 -21.86 3.22
C GLU A 315 6.24 -22.04 1.82
N ARG A 316 5.57 -21.50 0.79
CA ARG A 316 6.14 -21.43 -0.57
C ARG A 316 7.40 -20.57 -0.59
N TRP A 317 7.38 -19.40 0.06
CA TRP A 317 8.53 -18.50 0.15
C TRP A 317 9.68 -19.11 0.96
N LYS A 318 9.38 -19.77 2.10
CA LYS A 318 10.37 -20.53 2.88
C LYS A 318 11.01 -21.64 2.04
N LYS A 319 10.20 -22.46 1.37
CA LYS A 319 10.68 -23.56 0.52
C LYS A 319 11.55 -23.07 -0.64
N ALA A 320 11.21 -21.91 -1.20
CA ALA A 320 11.98 -21.26 -2.26
C ALA A 320 13.22 -20.50 -1.74
N GLY A 321 13.50 -20.50 -0.43
CA GLY A 321 14.67 -19.85 0.15
C GLY A 321 14.59 -18.32 0.22
N MET A 322 13.41 -17.72 0.02
CA MET A 322 13.25 -16.27 -0.08
C MET A 322 13.72 -15.49 1.16
N TYR A 323 13.61 -16.11 2.35
CA TYR A 323 14.08 -15.54 3.62
C TYR A 323 15.55 -15.82 3.92
N GLN A 324 16.24 -16.54 3.04
CA GLN A 324 17.62 -17.02 3.20
C GLN A 324 18.47 -16.68 1.97
N LEU A 325 18.02 -15.72 1.15
CA LEU A 325 18.74 -15.30 -0.04
C LEU A 325 20.10 -14.71 0.35
N GLU A 326 21.15 -15.26 -0.25
CA GLU A 326 22.50 -14.72 -0.16
C GLU A 326 22.73 -13.77 -1.33
N GLN A 327 23.03 -12.51 -1.00
CA GLN A 327 23.33 -11.48 -2.00
C GLN A 327 24.81 -11.54 -2.37
N ARG A 328 25.09 -11.48 -3.68
CA ARG A 328 26.46 -11.36 -4.20
C ARG A 328 26.55 -10.26 -5.24
N CYS A 329 27.50 -9.34 -5.06
CA CYS A 329 27.84 -8.34 -6.07
C CYS A 329 28.60 -9.00 -7.21
N LEU A 330 28.10 -8.85 -8.43
CA LEU A 330 28.79 -9.28 -9.65
C LEU A 330 29.70 -8.18 -10.19
N SER A 331 29.21 -6.95 -10.22
CA SER A 331 29.95 -5.81 -10.75
C SER A 331 29.52 -4.52 -10.06
N LEU A 332 30.48 -3.60 -9.93
CA LEU A 332 30.26 -2.22 -9.50
C LEU A 332 31.17 -1.31 -10.31
N HIS A 333 30.59 -0.46 -11.15
CA HIS A 333 31.30 0.41 -12.07
C HIS A 333 30.82 1.86 -11.91
N ALA A 334 31.74 2.80 -12.08
CA ALA A 334 31.45 4.22 -12.00
C ALA A 334 31.96 4.94 -13.24
N ASP A 335 31.09 5.75 -13.85
CA ASP A 335 31.36 6.50 -15.07
C ASP A 335 31.06 8.00 -14.86
N THR A 336 31.96 8.84 -15.38
CA THR A 336 31.70 10.27 -15.48
C THR A 336 30.93 10.55 -16.75
N LEU A 337 29.76 11.17 -16.63
CA LEU A 337 28.99 11.72 -17.74
C LEU A 337 29.21 13.24 -17.82
N SER A 338 28.73 13.87 -18.89
CA SER A 338 28.94 15.31 -19.10
C SER A 338 28.39 16.21 -17.99
N GLN A 339 27.30 15.80 -17.33
CA GLN A 339 26.59 16.56 -16.29
C GLN A 339 26.17 15.69 -15.10
N ALA A 340 26.72 14.48 -14.98
CA ALA A 340 26.34 13.53 -13.94
C ALA A 340 27.48 12.54 -13.64
N ILE A 341 27.41 11.88 -12.49
CA ILE A 341 28.17 10.66 -12.21
C ILE A 341 27.19 9.51 -12.18
N GLN A 342 27.53 8.41 -12.85
CA GLN A 342 26.70 7.20 -12.86
C GLN A 342 27.45 6.07 -12.16
N ILE A 343 26.74 5.33 -11.30
CA ILE A 343 27.21 4.07 -10.72
C ILE A 343 26.28 2.96 -11.18
N SER A 344 26.83 1.90 -11.77
CA SER A 344 26.13 0.70 -12.18
C SER A 344 26.52 -0.44 -11.25
N ALA A 345 25.55 -1.08 -10.61
CA ALA A 345 25.75 -2.24 -9.76
C ALA A 345 24.90 -3.42 -10.24
N GLU A 346 25.49 -4.62 -10.27
CA GLU A 346 24.77 -5.86 -10.57
C GLU A 346 24.87 -6.81 -9.40
N TYR A 347 23.73 -7.35 -8.99
CA TYR A 347 23.63 -8.31 -7.91
C TYR A 347 22.91 -9.57 -8.38
N ILE A 348 23.30 -10.69 -7.78
CA ILE A 348 22.49 -11.90 -7.81
C ILE A 348 22.09 -12.28 -6.39
N TYR A 349 20.97 -12.99 -6.30
CA TYR A 349 20.48 -13.57 -5.08
C TYR A 349 20.38 -15.08 -5.26
N GLU A 350 21.11 -15.81 -4.43
CA GLU A 350 21.28 -17.25 -4.53
C GLU A 350 20.69 -17.95 -3.29
N PHE A 351 20.14 -19.15 -3.49
CA PHE A 351 19.80 -20.07 -2.43
C PHE A 351 20.07 -21.49 -2.91
N ALA A 352 20.67 -22.33 -2.06
CA ALA A 352 21.03 -23.70 -2.39
C ALA A 352 21.81 -23.85 -3.72
N GLN A 353 22.70 -22.89 -4.01
CA GLN A 353 23.50 -22.81 -5.25
C GLN A 353 22.70 -22.52 -6.54
N GLU A 354 21.42 -22.14 -6.43
CA GLU A 354 20.60 -21.69 -7.54
C GLU A 354 20.49 -20.17 -7.55
N GLN A 355 20.63 -19.56 -8.73
CA GLN A 355 20.40 -18.13 -8.95
C GLN A 355 18.91 -17.89 -9.13
N LEU A 356 18.32 -17.18 -8.16
CA LEU A 356 16.88 -16.99 -8.10
C LEU A 356 16.48 -15.59 -8.59
N LEU A 357 17.33 -14.60 -8.35
CA LEU A 357 17.10 -13.22 -8.80
C LEU A 357 18.40 -12.62 -9.34
N HIS A 358 18.27 -11.76 -10.34
CA HIS A 358 19.35 -10.91 -10.83
C HIS A 358 18.83 -9.48 -10.92
N THR A 359 19.58 -8.53 -10.35
CA THR A 359 19.17 -7.12 -10.29
C THR A 359 20.27 -6.22 -10.83
N HIS A 360 19.86 -5.26 -11.64
CA HIS A 360 20.72 -4.21 -12.16
C HIS A 360 20.25 -2.84 -11.63
N TRP A 361 21.14 -2.15 -10.94
CA TRP A 361 20.90 -0.85 -10.34
C TRP A 361 21.74 0.21 -11.05
N LEU A 362 21.10 1.28 -11.50
CA LEU A 362 21.74 2.45 -12.06
C LEU A 362 21.47 3.67 -11.17
N TYR A 363 22.50 4.10 -10.46
CA TYR A 363 22.50 5.32 -9.67
C TYR A 363 23.05 6.46 -10.52
N ARG A 364 22.32 7.56 -10.64
CA ARG A 364 22.76 8.77 -11.35
C ARG A 364 22.67 9.98 -10.43
N PHE A 365 23.83 10.57 -10.17
CA PHE A 365 24.00 11.78 -9.37
C PHE A 365 24.10 12.99 -10.30
N ASP A 366 23.28 14.02 -10.09
CA ASP A 366 23.28 15.23 -10.91
C ASP A 366 23.88 16.45 -10.20
N GLN A 367 24.08 17.55 -10.94
CA GLN A 367 24.67 18.79 -10.42
C GLN A 367 23.79 19.49 -9.38
N GLN A 368 22.55 19.03 -9.17
CA GLN A 368 21.65 19.51 -8.12
C GLN A 368 21.75 18.65 -6.83
N GLY A 369 22.62 17.65 -6.80
CA GLY A 369 22.78 16.77 -5.63
C GLY A 369 21.65 15.75 -5.48
N ARG A 370 20.91 15.47 -6.57
CA ARG A 370 19.86 14.45 -6.59
C ARG A 370 20.43 13.12 -7.05
N MET A 371 19.97 12.04 -6.42
CA MET A 371 20.27 10.66 -6.82
C MET A 371 19.04 10.05 -7.49
N THR A 372 19.09 9.81 -8.80
CA THR A 372 18.12 8.94 -9.48
C THR A 372 18.57 7.50 -9.35
N ILE A 373 17.68 6.59 -8.97
CA ILE A 373 17.91 5.15 -8.88
C ILE A 373 16.95 4.47 -9.86
N ASP A 374 17.49 3.79 -10.86
CA ASP A 374 16.74 2.90 -11.76
C ASP A 374 17.09 1.46 -11.43
N VAL A 375 16.09 0.64 -11.14
CA VAL A 375 16.29 -0.76 -10.74
C VAL A 375 15.54 -1.65 -11.70
N ARG A 376 16.25 -2.62 -12.27
CA ARG A 376 15.68 -3.71 -13.07
C ARG A 376 15.91 -5.03 -12.35
N VAL A 377 14.85 -5.79 -12.14
CA VAL A 377 14.87 -7.10 -11.47
C VAL A 377 14.46 -8.17 -12.47
N GLN A 378 15.23 -9.25 -12.56
CA GLN A 378 14.90 -10.47 -13.27
C GLN A 378 14.63 -11.58 -12.26
N VAL A 379 13.52 -12.28 -12.45
CA VAL A 379 12.99 -13.29 -11.51
C VAL A 379 13.03 -14.66 -12.17
N ALA A 380 13.63 -15.64 -11.48
CA ALA A 380 13.63 -17.02 -11.97
C ALA A 380 12.19 -17.57 -12.03
N THR A 381 11.86 -18.25 -13.12
CA THR A 381 10.51 -18.81 -13.35
C THR A 381 10.13 -19.94 -12.40
N SER A 382 11.09 -20.49 -11.68
CA SER A 382 10.90 -21.49 -10.61
C SER A 382 10.38 -20.88 -9.31
N LEU A 383 10.49 -19.56 -9.13
CA LEU A 383 10.06 -18.89 -7.91
C LEU A 383 8.52 -18.81 -7.82
N PRO A 384 7.95 -18.94 -6.62
CA PRO A 384 6.60 -18.46 -6.39
C PRO A 384 6.55 -16.94 -6.60
N SER A 385 5.35 -16.40 -6.79
CA SER A 385 5.16 -14.94 -6.85
C SER A 385 5.80 -14.26 -5.63
N LEU A 386 6.52 -13.17 -5.88
CA LEU A 386 7.21 -12.39 -4.85
C LEU A 386 6.21 -11.59 -4.04
N ALA A 387 6.48 -11.40 -2.74
CA ALA A 387 5.65 -10.55 -1.88
C ALA A 387 5.78 -9.07 -2.24
N ARG A 388 6.96 -8.66 -2.73
CA ARG A 388 7.27 -7.33 -3.22
C ARG A 388 8.49 -7.33 -4.11
N VAL A 389 8.68 -6.24 -4.85
CA VAL A 389 9.90 -5.88 -5.57
C VAL A 389 10.18 -4.42 -5.27
N GLY A 390 11.14 -4.20 -4.38
CA GLY A 390 11.45 -2.87 -3.85
C GLY A 390 12.85 -2.78 -3.27
N MET A 391 13.08 -1.68 -2.56
CA MET A 391 14.29 -1.40 -1.82
C MET A 391 13.97 -1.01 -0.38
N CYS A 392 14.91 -1.25 0.52
CA CYS A 392 14.79 -0.88 1.93
C CYS A 392 16.10 -0.33 2.49
N CYS A 393 15.97 0.53 3.49
CA CYS A 393 17.07 0.97 4.34
C CYS A 393 16.54 1.44 5.70
N GLN A 394 17.45 1.62 6.64
CA GLN A 394 17.17 2.25 7.93
C GLN A 394 17.85 3.61 7.94
N LEU A 395 17.04 4.66 7.98
CA LEU A 395 17.50 6.04 8.15
C LEU A 395 17.88 6.25 9.61
N SER A 396 18.90 7.05 9.87
CA SER A 396 19.28 7.45 11.24
C SER A 396 18.30 8.46 11.86
N ASP A 397 17.63 9.25 11.02
CA ASP A 397 16.74 10.30 11.47
C ASP A 397 15.40 9.73 11.98
N VAL A 398 14.80 10.43 12.94
CA VAL A 398 13.44 10.21 13.42
C VAL A 398 12.73 11.56 13.43
N TYR A 399 11.93 11.82 12.39
CA TYR A 399 11.08 13.00 12.31
C TYR A 399 9.66 12.66 12.76
N GLU A 400 8.95 13.66 13.28
CA GLU A 400 7.60 13.49 13.81
C GLU A 400 6.57 13.23 12.72
N ASN A 401 6.70 13.88 11.56
CA ASN A 401 5.69 13.87 10.51
C ASN A 401 6.23 13.30 9.20
N VAL A 402 5.33 12.61 8.49
CA VAL A 402 5.52 12.05 7.15
C VAL A 402 4.51 12.71 6.22
N GLU A 403 4.99 13.29 5.12
CA GLU A 403 4.15 13.92 4.11
C GLU A 403 4.28 13.18 2.78
N TRP A 404 3.18 12.95 2.07
CA TRP A 404 3.25 12.30 0.76
C TRP A 404 2.16 12.79 -0.19
N LEU A 405 2.44 12.69 -1.48
CA LEU A 405 1.46 12.87 -2.56
C LEU A 405 1.19 11.51 -3.19
N GLY A 406 0.03 10.93 -2.87
CA GLY A 406 -0.34 9.57 -3.25
C GLY A 406 -1.65 9.14 -2.61
N LEU A 407 -1.92 7.82 -2.58
CA LEU A 407 -3.12 7.28 -1.94
C LEU A 407 -3.02 7.34 -0.41
N GLY A 408 -4.10 7.74 0.24
CA GLY A 408 -4.19 7.87 1.68
C GLY A 408 -5.56 8.37 2.17
N PRO A 409 -5.67 8.79 3.44
CA PRO A 409 -4.57 8.89 4.41
C PRO A 409 -4.19 7.54 5.05
N HIS A 410 -5.12 6.58 5.11
CA HIS A 410 -4.94 5.29 5.78
C HIS A 410 -4.18 4.27 4.93
N GLU A 411 -3.81 3.16 5.57
CA GLU A 411 -3.14 2.02 4.95
C GLU A 411 -3.94 1.41 3.81
N ASN A 412 -3.28 1.26 2.66
CA ASN A 412 -3.87 0.73 1.44
C ASN A 412 -2.86 -0.15 0.69
N TYR A 413 -3.40 -1.16 0.00
CA TYR A 413 -2.66 -2.17 -0.76
C TYR A 413 -3.25 -2.31 -2.17
N PRO A 414 -2.54 -2.93 -3.13
CA PRO A 414 -2.98 -3.00 -4.52
C PRO A 414 -4.41 -3.54 -4.74
N ASP A 415 -4.84 -4.50 -3.93
CA ASP A 415 -6.17 -5.09 -3.93
C ASP A 415 -7.12 -4.53 -2.85
N ARG A 416 -6.68 -3.52 -2.08
CA ARG A 416 -7.45 -2.84 -1.02
C ARG A 416 -7.13 -1.34 -0.99
N GLN A 417 -7.66 -0.60 -1.95
CA GLN A 417 -7.38 0.82 -2.14
C GLN A 417 -8.59 1.64 -2.65
N LEU A 418 -9.79 1.06 -2.71
CA LEU A 418 -11.01 1.75 -3.18
C LEU A 418 -11.32 3.00 -2.34
N SER A 419 -11.13 2.89 -1.03
CA SER A 419 -11.41 3.95 -0.06
C SER A 419 -10.35 5.06 -0.02
N ALA A 420 -9.13 4.77 -0.49
CA ALA A 420 -8.02 5.71 -0.44
C ALA A 420 -8.13 6.75 -1.57
N GLN A 421 -7.80 8.01 -1.28
CA GLN A 421 -7.84 9.09 -2.27
C GLN A 421 -6.43 9.57 -2.59
N HIS A 422 -6.18 9.90 -3.86
CA HIS A 422 -4.93 10.49 -4.26
C HIS A 422 -4.93 11.98 -3.88
N SER A 423 -4.14 12.37 -2.89
CA SER A 423 -4.01 13.77 -2.46
C SER A 423 -2.67 14.00 -1.75
N HIS A 424 -2.46 15.21 -1.25
CA HIS A 424 -1.34 15.52 -0.36
C HIS A 424 -1.75 15.22 1.07
N TRP A 425 -1.07 14.26 1.69
CA TRP A 425 -1.32 13.80 3.05
C TRP A 425 -0.16 14.16 3.96
N SER A 426 -0.47 14.33 5.24
CA SER A 426 0.51 14.50 6.31
C SER A 426 0.00 13.72 7.52
N GLN A 427 0.84 12.84 8.07
CA GLN A 427 0.53 12.09 9.28
C GLN A 427 1.75 12.02 10.20
N PRO A 428 1.54 12.00 11.52
CA PRO A 428 2.56 11.59 12.47
C PRO A 428 3.14 10.20 12.13
N LEU A 429 4.44 10.00 12.37
CA LEU A 429 5.15 8.75 12.07
C LEU A 429 4.52 7.53 12.76
N ASP A 430 3.98 7.70 13.97
CA ASP A 430 3.29 6.63 14.71
C ASP A 430 1.98 6.19 14.05
N GLN A 431 1.31 7.08 13.30
CA GLN A 431 0.10 6.77 12.50
C GLN A 431 0.43 6.10 11.16
N MET A 432 1.71 6.06 10.77
CA MET A 432 2.13 5.30 9.59
C MET A 432 2.24 3.79 9.87
N HIS A 433 2.22 3.37 11.13
CA HIS A 433 2.23 1.98 11.55
C HIS A 433 0.81 1.54 11.97
N THR A 434 0.29 0.47 11.35
CA THR A 434 -0.98 -0.11 11.79
C THR A 434 -0.73 -1.14 12.89
N PRO A 435 -1.32 -0.97 14.08
CA PRO A 435 -0.97 -1.76 15.26
C PRO A 435 -1.72 -3.10 15.33
N TYR A 436 -1.64 -3.95 14.30
CA TYR A 436 -2.23 -5.29 14.34
C TYR A 436 -1.72 -6.09 15.55
N ILE A 437 -2.62 -6.80 16.25
CA ILE A 437 -2.30 -7.51 17.51
C ILE A 437 -1.22 -8.57 17.27
N PHE A 438 -1.39 -9.36 16.20
CA PHE A 438 -0.35 -10.20 15.62
C PHE A 438 0.43 -9.37 14.59
N PRO A 439 1.71 -9.04 14.84
CA PRO A 439 2.50 -8.20 13.95
C PRO A 439 2.74 -8.84 12.57
N SER A 440 2.61 -8.03 11.52
CA SER A 440 2.87 -8.40 10.12
C SER A 440 3.24 -7.16 9.30
N GLU A 441 3.48 -7.31 7.99
CA GLU A 441 3.65 -6.16 7.09
C GLU A 441 2.41 -5.25 7.18
N ASN A 442 2.65 -3.94 7.36
CA ASN A 442 1.61 -2.95 7.57
C ASN A 442 2.12 -1.55 7.14
N GLY A 443 1.21 -0.59 7.08
CA GLY A 443 1.52 0.82 6.85
C GLY A 443 1.71 1.22 5.40
N LEU A 444 1.52 0.31 4.43
CA LEU A 444 1.75 0.61 3.01
C LEU A 444 0.85 1.77 2.52
N ARG A 445 1.42 2.64 1.69
CA ARG A 445 0.72 3.66 0.90
C ARG A 445 1.06 3.45 -0.57
N CYS A 446 0.05 3.13 -1.38
CA CYS A 446 0.22 2.85 -2.80
C CYS A 446 0.22 4.12 -3.67
N ASN A 447 0.64 3.96 -4.93
CA ASN A 447 0.62 4.97 -5.99
C ASN A 447 1.09 6.36 -5.53
N THR A 448 2.24 6.38 -4.86
CA THR A 448 2.88 7.59 -4.35
C THR A 448 3.82 8.17 -5.39
N SER A 449 3.69 9.47 -5.60
CA SER A 449 4.53 10.25 -6.52
C SER A 449 5.59 11.10 -5.83
N MET A 450 5.36 11.44 -4.56
CA MET A 450 6.29 12.16 -3.71
C MET A 450 6.14 11.70 -2.26
N LEU A 451 7.27 11.51 -1.57
CA LEU A 451 7.36 11.31 -0.12
C LEU A 451 8.34 12.35 0.43
N SER A 452 7.98 13.05 1.50
CA SER A 452 8.84 13.96 2.25
C SER A 452 8.87 13.53 3.73
N TYR A 453 10.07 13.38 4.27
CA TYR A 453 10.30 12.96 5.66
C TYR A 453 11.47 13.76 6.25
N GLY A 454 11.15 14.83 6.98
CA GLY A 454 12.12 15.86 7.34
C GLY A 454 12.81 16.44 6.10
N ASN A 455 14.14 16.37 6.07
CA ASN A 455 14.94 16.84 4.94
C ASN A 455 14.94 15.86 3.74
N TRP A 456 14.45 14.64 3.90
CA TRP A 456 14.39 13.66 2.82
C TRP A 456 13.24 13.96 1.88
N GLN A 457 13.49 13.92 0.58
CA GLN A 457 12.44 13.89 -0.43
C GLN A 457 12.70 12.81 -1.48
N LEU A 458 11.70 11.96 -1.68
CA LEU A 458 11.65 10.97 -2.75
C LEU A 458 10.56 11.36 -3.73
N THR A 459 10.84 11.19 -5.02
CA THR A 459 9.87 11.40 -6.10
C THR A 459 9.96 10.25 -7.09
N GLY A 460 8.84 9.88 -7.73
CA GLY A 460 8.80 8.73 -8.64
C GLY A 460 7.39 8.21 -8.83
N GLN A 461 7.27 6.90 -9.03
CA GLN A 461 6.01 6.16 -8.92
C GLN A 461 6.32 4.90 -8.13
N PHE A 462 5.84 4.84 -6.89
CA PHE A 462 6.19 3.77 -5.96
C PHE A 462 5.10 3.55 -4.92
N HIS A 463 5.23 2.49 -4.14
CA HIS A 463 4.54 2.29 -2.87
C HIS A 463 5.57 2.47 -1.76
N PHE A 464 5.15 2.88 -0.58
CA PHE A 464 6.08 2.97 0.54
C PHE A 464 5.45 2.55 1.87
N GLY A 465 6.28 2.04 2.76
CA GLY A 465 5.99 1.85 4.17
C GLY A 465 7.11 2.46 5.00
N ILE A 466 6.76 3.17 6.07
CA ILE A 466 7.73 3.83 6.95
C ILE A 466 7.35 3.58 8.41
N SER A 467 8.27 3.06 9.22
CA SER A 467 7.97 2.72 10.61
C SER A 467 9.23 2.65 11.48
N ARG A 468 9.03 2.42 12.78
CA ARG A 468 10.12 2.19 13.76
C ARG A 468 10.48 0.70 13.91
N TYR A 469 9.90 -0.20 13.11
CA TYR A 469 10.03 -1.64 13.25
C TYR A 469 10.52 -2.26 11.93
N SER A 470 11.60 -3.04 11.99
CA SER A 470 12.09 -3.78 10.82
C SER A 470 11.12 -4.89 10.41
N THR A 471 11.18 -5.29 9.15
CA THR A 471 10.50 -6.51 8.66
C THR A 471 10.88 -7.73 9.50
N GLN A 472 12.15 -7.85 9.91
CA GLN A 472 12.63 -8.94 10.75
C GLN A 472 11.96 -8.93 12.13
N GLN A 473 11.82 -7.76 12.76
CA GLN A 473 11.17 -7.66 14.06
C GLN A 473 9.68 -7.99 13.97
N LEU A 474 9.00 -7.49 12.93
CA LEU A 474 7.60 -7.82 12.67
C LEU A 474 7.39 -9.34 12.46
N MET A 475 8.31 -10.02 11.78
CA MET A 475 8.27 -11.47 11.61
C MET A 475 8.51 -12.26 12.91
N ALA A 476 9.28 -11.70 13.84
CA ALA A 476 9.73 -12.42 15.04
C ALA A 476 8.78 -12.23 16.24
N ALA A 477 8.10 -11.07 16.32
CA ALA A 477 7.19 -10.77 17.42
C ALA A 477 5.84 -11.47 17.21
N SER A 478 5.37 -12.18 18.23
CA SER A 478 4.02 -12.78 18.21
C SER A 478 2.93 -11.78 18.61
N HIS A 479 3.29 -10.73 19.35
CA HIS A 479 2.36 -9.73 19.83
C HIS A 479 2.91 -8.33 19.62
N LYS A 480 2.03 -7.38 19.27
CA LYS A 480 2.36 -5.96 19.15
C LYS A 480 3.10 -5.40 20.37
N HIS A 481 2.67 -5.72 21.58
CA HIS A 481 3.26 -5.14 22.80
C HIS A 481 4.72 -5.56 23.03
N LEU A 482 5.20 -6.61 22.32
CA LEU A 482 6.59 -7.05 22.37
C LEU A 482 7.49 -6.29 21.38
N LEU A 483 6.89 -5.53 20.45
CA LEU A 483 7.64 -4.68 19.54
C LEU A 483 8.34 -3.55 20.31
N ARG A 484 9.57 -3.28 19.92
CA ARG A 484 10.43 -2.21 20.43
C ARG A 484 10.86 -1.34 19.28
N SER A 485 10.58 -0.05 19.38
CA SER A 485 11.06 0.93 18.40
C SER A 485 12.57 0.82 18.26
N GLU A 486 13.04 0.58 17.04
CA GLU A 486 14.46 0.49 16.73
C GLU A 486 15.08 1.89 16.62
N ALA A 487 16.41 1.96 16.57
CA ALA A 487 17.11 3.21 16.27
C ALA A 487 16.68 3.73 14.88
N GLY A 488 16.55 5.04 14.70
CA GLY A 488 16.19 5.61 13.41
C GLY A 488 14.83 5.13 12.89
N THR A 489 14.67 5.11 11.56
CA THR A 489 13.40 4.81 10.88
C THR A 489 13.63 3.85 9.71
N TRP A 490 12.84 2.77 9.65
CA TRP A 490 12.82 1.87 8.51
C TRP A 490 11.96 2.43 7.39
N LEU A 491 12.56 2.52 6.20
CA LEU A 491 11.88 2.95 4.98
C LEU A 491 11.93 1.83 3.95
N ASN A 492 10.76 1.36 3.53
CA ASN A 492 10.60 0.48 2.39
C ASN A 492 9.98 1.24 1.22
N ILE A 493 10.54 1.08 0.02
CA ILE A 493 10.10 1.72 -1.22
C ILE A 493 9.94 0.64 -2.27
N ASP A 494 8.71 0.34 -2.65
CA ASP A 494 8.40 -0.75 -3.57
C ASP A 494 7.99 -0.20 -4.93
N GLY A 495 8.60 -0.72 -5.99
CA GLY A 495 8.07 -0.52 -7.34
C GLY A 495 6.79 -1.35 -7.53
N PHE A 496 6.75 -2.53 -6.92
CA PHE A 496 5.63 -3.47 -7.02
C PHE A 496 5.43 -4.17 -5.67
N HIS A 497 4.18 -4.35 -5.27
CA HIS A 497 3.82 -5.07 -4.06
C HIS A 497 2.70 -6.06 -4.38
N MET A 498 2.73 -7.24 -3.78
CA MET A 498 1.65 -8.22 -3.91
C MET A 498 0.42 -7.77 -3.11
N GLY A 499 -0.78 -8.15 -3.56
CA GLY A 499 -2.02 -7.95 -2.79
C GLY A 499 -2.00 -8.60 -1.40
N VAL A 500 -2.97 -8.23 -0.56
CA VAL A 500 -3.14 -8.80 0.79
C VAL A 500 -4.08 -9.99 0.83
N GLY A 501 -4.98 -10.13 -0.16
CA GLY A 501 -5.99 -11.19 -0.18
C GLY A 501 -7.01 -11.03 0.94
N GLY A 502 -7.82 -12.06 1.17
CA GLY A 502 -8.84 -12.04 2.21
C GLY A 502 -10.19 -12.65 1.84
N ASP A 503 -10.33 -13.29 0.67
CA ASP A 503 -11.51 -14.14 0.40
C ASP A 503 -11.72 -15.15 1.55
N ASP A 504 -10.59 -15.69 2.03
CA ASP A 504 -10.43 -16.51 3.22
C ASP A 504 -8.96 -16.39 3.71
N SER A 505 -8.69 -16.79 4.96
CA SER A 505 -7.34 -16.77 5.56
C SER A 505 -6.81 -18.17 5.90
N TRP A 506 -7.23 -19.20 5.16
CA TRP A 506 -6.71 -20.58 5.31
C TRP A 506 -6.27 -21.19 3.97
N SER A 507 -6.38 -20.44 2.88
CA SER A 507 -5.84 -20.80 1.58
C SER A 507 -5.39 -19.55 0.81
N PRO A 508 -4.51 -19.66 -0.19
CA PRO A 508 -4.12 -18.54 -1.02
C PRO A 508 -5.34 -17.82 -1.61
N SER A 509 -5.50 -16.55 -1.24
CA SER A 509 -6.67 -15.73 -1.58
C SER A 509 -6.31 -14.40 -2.28
N VAL A 510 -5.06 -14.23 -2.69
CA VAL A 510 -4.66 -13.11 -3.56
C VAL A 510 -4.99 -13.47 -5.01
N HIS A 511 -5.83 -12.67 -5.64
CA HIS A 511 -6.22 -12.86 -7.04
C HIS A 511 -5.04 -12.65 -8.00
N ALA A 512 -5.06 -13.34 -9.14
CA ALA A 512 -3.95 -13.40 -10.09
C ALA A 512 -3.48 -12.03 -10.61
N ASP A 513 -4.37 -11.05 -10.73
CA ASP A 513 -4.07 -9.68 -11.14
C ASP A 513 -3.32 -8.86 -10.09
N ASN A 514 -3.24 -9.36 -8.85
CA ASN A 514 -2.51 -8.76 -7.73
C ASN A 514 -1.32 -9.63 -7.29
N LEU A 515 -0.97 -10.64 -8.08
CA LEU A 515 0.26 -11.40 -7.95
C LEU A 515 1.36 -10.78 -8.80
N LEU A 516 2.59 -10.81 -8.28
CA LEU A 516 3.79 -10.44 -9.02
C LEU A 516 4.26 -11.64 -9.84
N THR A 517 3.71 -11.82 -11.06
CA THR A 517 4.00 -12.96 -11.95
C THR A 517 4.91 -12.63 -13.15
N ASN A 518 5.31 -11.38 -13.33
CA ASN A 518 6.24 -11.02 -14.41
C ASN A 518 7.66 -11.55 -14.11
N GLU A 519 8.40 -11.88 -15.17
CA GLU A 519 9.82 -12.27 -15.07
C GLU A 519 10.75 -11.06 -14.95
N ILE A 520 10.27 -9.87 -15.35
CA ILE A 520 11.05 -8.62 -15.33
C ILE A 520 10.20 -7.52 -14.68
N TYR A 521 10.79 -6.86 -13.69
CA TYR A 521 10.26 -5.65 -13.08
C TYR A 521 11.25 -4.51 -13.26
N GLN A 522 10.73 -3.30 -13.47
CA GLN A 522 11.55 -2.10 -13.52
C GLN A 522 10.83 -0.94 -12.82
N TYR A 523 11.55 -0.20 -12.00
CA TYR A 523 11.05 0.98 -11.31
C TYR A 523 12.16 2.01 -11.12
N GLN A 524 11.76 3.26 -10.95
CA GLN A 524 12.70 4.38 -10.81
C GLN A 524 12.20 5.36 -9.75
N VAL A 525 13.12 5.80 -8.91
CA VAL A 525 12.89 6.88 -7.94
C VAL A 525 14.01 7.91 -8.01
N CYS A 526 13.72 9.14 -7.64
CA CYS A 526 14.71 10.19 -7.44
C CYS A 526 14.66 10.63 -5.98
N TRP A 527 15.79 10.47 -5.30
CA TRP A 527 15.96 10.75 -3.88
C TRP A 527 16.92 11.93 -3.71
N GLN A 528 16.54 12.87 -2.84
CA GLN A 528 17.33 14.02 -2.48
C GLN A 528 17.26 14.28 -0.98
N TYR A 529 18.34 14.81 -0.44
CA TYR A 529 18.36 15.45 0.88
C TYR A 529 18.34 16.96 0.66
N LYS A 530 17.32 17.65 1.18
CA LYS A 530 17.20 19.10 1.07
C LYS A 530 17.99 19.76 2.18
N ASP A 531 18.75 20.80 1.84
CA ASP A 531 19.30 21.69 2.85
C ASP A 531 18.15 22.39 3.57
N SER A 532 18.19 22.39 4.90
CA SER A 532 17.25 23.17 5.71
C SER A 532 17.44 24.65 5.35
N ILE A 533 16.36 25.30 4.87
CA ILE A 533 16.35 26.75 4.58
C ILE A 533 16.53 27.54 5.88
#